data_AF-A0A0R3TH07-F1
#
_entry.id   AF-A0A0R3TH07-F1
#
_cell.length_a   1.000
_cell.length_b   1.000
_cell.length_c   1.000
_cell.angle_alpha   90.00
_cell.angle_beta   90.00
_cell.angle_gamma   90.00
#
_symmetry.space_group_name_H-M   'P 1'
#
loop_
_entity.id
_entity.type
_entity.pdbx_description
1 polymer ?
#
loop_
_entity_poly.entity_id
_entity_poly.type
_entity_poly.pdbx_seq_one_letter_code
_entity_poly.pdbx_strand_id
1 'polypeptide(L)' 'MGLWDQRLALKWIKEHIEDFGGDPSRITLFGESAGAVSVSAHLISPWSHTFFTNAVIQSGTVFSHWGLEKPHRHLNRSKK' A
#
# COMPACT_ATOMS: atom_id res chain seq x y z
N MET A 1 8.86 -7.42 -1.43
CA MET A 1 9.76 -6.24 -1.47
C MET A 1 8.91 -4.98 -1.51
N GLY A 2 8.41 -4.52 -2.66
CA GLY A 2 7.72 -3.21 -2.78
C GLY A 2 6.63 -2.87 -1.75
N LEU A 3 5.66 -3.75 -1.47
CA LEU A 3 4.60 -3.46 -0.48
C LEU A 3 5.14 -3.35 0.97
N TRP A 4 6.21 -4.07 1.30
CA TRP A 4 6.84 -3.95 2.62
C TRP A 4 7.59 -2.63 2.77
N ASP A 5 8.21 -2.15 1.69
CA ASP A 5 8.88 -0.86 1.64
C ASP A 5 7.85 0.28 1.80
N GLN A 6 6.72 0.20 1.08
CA GLN A 6 5.61 1.14 1.24
C GLN A 6 5.01 1.10 2.65
N ARG A 7 4.86 -0.09 3.27
CA ARG A 7 4.43 -0.19 4.67
C ARG A 7 5.41 0.51 5.61
N LEU A 8 6.72 0.34 5.41
CA LEU A 8 7.73 1.00 6.23
C LEU A 8 7.60 2.53 6.09
N ALA A 9 7.39 3.03 4.87
CA ALA A 9 7.13 4.45 4.63
C ALA A 9 5.84 4.94 5.32
N LEU A 10 4.74 4.17 5.25
CA LEU A 10 3.49 4.51 5.94
C LEU A 10 3.67 4.57 7.46
N LYS A 11 4.42 3.62 8.03
CA LYS A 11 4.76 3.62 9.45
C LYS A 11 5.58 4.87 9.80
N TRP A 12 6.61 5.17 9.02
CA TRP A 12 7.45 6.35 9.23
C TRP A 12 6.63 7.64 9.19
N ILE A 13 5.75 7.79 8.19
CA ILE A 13 4.83 8.93 8.09
C ILE A 13 3.95 8.99 9.34
N LYS A 14 3.33 7.88 9.76
CA LYS A 14 2.48 7.85 10.95
C LYS A 14 3.23 8.28 12.23
N GLU A 15 4.51 7.92 12.34
CA GLU A 15 5.34 8.22 13.52
C GLU A 15 5.93 9.64 13.51
N HIS A 16 6.09 10.27 12.34
CA HIS A 16 6.87 11.50 12.20
C HIS A 16 6.14 12.68 11.54
N ILE A 17 4.95 12.50 10.97
CA ILE A 17 4.29 13.59 10.22
C ILE A 17 3.92 14.78 11.11
N GLU A 18 3.78 14.59 12.43
CA GLU A 18 3.57 15.68 13.41
C GLU A 18 4.74 16.68 13.43
N ASP A 19 5.98 16.20 13.28
CA ASP A 19 7.19 17.04 13.24
C ASP A 19 7.18 18.01 12.05
N PHE A 20 6.38 17.71 11.02
CA PHE A 20 6.19 18.53 9.82
C PHE A 20 4.87 19.31 9.83
N GLY A 21 4.14 19.33 10.96
CA GLY A 21 2.86 20.01 11.10
C GLY A 21 1.65 19.27 10.51
N GLY A 22 1.81 17.98 10.17
CA GLY A 22 0.69 17.13 9.77
C GLY A 22 -0.02 16.49 10.97
N ASP A 23 -1.16 15.84 10.68
CA ASP A 23 -1.97 15.14 11.68
C ASP A 23 -1.95 13.62 11.39
N PRO A 24 -1.32 12.80 12.25
CA PRO A 24 -1.20 11.37 12.03
C PRO A 24 -2.56 10.66 12.10
N SER A 25 -3.59 11.28 12.68
CA SER A 25 -4.96 10.74 12.70
C SER A 25 -5.73 11.01 11.41
N ARG A 26 -5.21 11.81 10.48
CA ARG A 26 -5.88 12.21 9.23
C ARG A 26 -5.06 11.94 7.96
N ILE A 27 -4.25 10.88 7.97
CA ILE A 27 -3.47 10.47 6.79
C ILE A 27 -4.42 9.91 5.71
N THR A 28 -4.26 10.39 4.48
CA THR A 28 -4.97 9.87 3.30
C THR A 28 -3.98 9.19 2.37
N LEU A 29 -4.16 7.90 2.12
CA LEU A 29 -3.34 7.15 1.17
C LEU A 29 -4.00 7.20 -0.21
N PHE A 30 -3.29 7.74 -1.18
CA PHE A 30 -3.76 7.91 -2.56
C PHE A 30 -2.87 7.16 -3.54
N GLY A 31 -3.44 6.60 -4.60
CA GLY A 31 -2.67 6.05 -5.71
C GLY A 31 -3.48 5.84 -6.98
N GLU A 32 -2.77 5.81 -8.10
CA GLU A 32 -3.27 5.56 -9.46
C GLU A 32 -2.58 4.31 -10.04
N SER A 33 -3.28 3.55 -10.90
CA SER A 33 -2.72 2.36 -11.56
C SER A 33 -2.10 1.40 -10.54
N ALA A 34 -0.83 1.01 -10.69
CA ALA A 34 -0.12 0.14 -9.74
C ALA A 34 -0.07 0.74 -8.32
N GLY A 35 -0.11 2.07 -8.20
CA GLY A 35 -0.28 2.77 -6.94
C GLY A 35 -1.67 2.50 -6.33
N ALA A 36 -2.74 2.50 -7.13
CA ALA A 36 -4.08 2.17 -6.66
C ALA A 36 -4.19 0.70 -6.19
N VAL A 37 -3.54 -0.23 -6.90
CA VAL A 37 -3.37 -1.61 -6.44
C VAL A 37 -2.67 -1.64 -5.08
N SER A 38 -1.59 -0.89 -4.93
CA SER A 38 -0.84 -0.77 -3.66
C SER A 38 -1.70 -0.22 -2.52
N VAL A 39 -2.48 0.85 -2.77
CA VAL A 39 -3.43 1.40 -1.77
C VAL A 39 -4.44 0.34 -1.36
N SER A 40 -5.06 -0.35 -2.32
CA SER A 40 -6.05 -1.38 -2.02
C SER A 40 -5.45 -2.58 -1.26
N ALA A 41 -4.19 -2.94 -1.52
CA ALA A 41 -3.47 -3.97 -0.75
C ALA A 41 -3.21 -3.51 0.69
N HIS A 42 -2.83 -2.25 0.88
CA HIS A 42 -2.60 -1.68 2.21
C HIS A 42 -3.88 -1.53 3.02
N LEU A 43 -5.00 -1.26 2.36
CA LEU A 43 -6.33 -1.14 2.97
C LEU A 43 -6.82 -2.45 3.59
N ILE A 44 -6.57 -3.59 2.93
CA ILE A 44 -7.00 -4.91 3.42
C ILE A 44 -5.96 -5.60 4.32
N SER A 45 -4.71 -5.12 4.32
CA SER A 45 -3.64 -5.74 5.07
C SER A 45 -3.70 -5.40 6.56
N PRO A 46 -3.77 -6.39 7.48
CA PRO A 46 -3.78 -6.15 8.92
C PRO A 46 -2.48 -5.47 9.43
N TRP A 47 -1.43 -5.46 8.61
CA TRP A 47 -0.13 -4.92 8.99
C TRP A 47 0.06 -3.45 8.62
N SER A 48 -0.84 -2.86 7.82
CA SER A 48 -0.69 -1.49 7.33
C SER A 48 -1.95 -0.63 7.37
N HIS A 49 -3.14 -1.21 7.46
CA HIS A 49 -4.39 -0.44 7.41
C HIS A 49 -4.55 0.56 8.57
N THR A 50 -3.81 0.37 9.68
CA THR A 50 -3.83 1.26 10.84
C THR A 50 -2.95 2.50 10.69
N PHE A 51 -2.11 2.58 9.64
CA PHE A 51 -1.20 3.71 9.42
C PHE A 51 -1.83 4.89 8.68
N PHE A 52 -3.04 4.73 8.14
CA PHE A 52 -3.79 5.79 7.47
C PHE A 52 -5.27 5.69 7.77
N THR A 53 -6.01 6.78 7.52
CA THR A 53 -7.43 6.90 7.87
C THR A 53 -8.32 6.82 6.63
N ASN A 54 -7.89 7.47 5.55
CA ASN A 54 -8.66 7.52 4.29
C ASN A 54 -7.86 6.91 3.15
N ALA A 55 -8.56 6.41 2.14
CA ALA A 55 -7.95 5.85 0.94
C ALA A 55 -8.62 6.41 -0.33
N VAL A 56 -7.81 6.71 -1.35
CA VAL A 56 -8.28 7.05 -2.70
C VAL A 56 -7.61 6.11 -3.70
N ILE A 57 -8.44 5.42 -4.47
CA ILE A 57 -8.04 4.32 -5.35
C ILE A 57 -8.47 4.67 -6.77
N GLN A 58 -7.52 5.03 -7.64
CA GLN A 58 -7.83 5.46 -9.02
C GLN A 58 -7.32 4.45 -10.05
N SER A 59 -8.21 3.93 -10.89
CA SER A 59 -7.85 3.12 -12.06
C SER A 59 -7.03 1.84 -11.77
N GLY A 60 -7.19 1.21 -10.60
CA GLY A 60 -6.59 -0.09 -10.29
C GLY A 60 -6.96 -0.61 -8.90
N THR A 61 -7.07 -1.93 -8.73
CA THR A 61 -7.27 -2.59 -7.43
C THR A 61 -6.55 -3.94 -7.38
N VAL A 62 -6.40 -4.55 -6.20
CA VAL A 62 -5.91 -5.93 -6.07
C VAL A 62 -6.71 -6.95 -6.88
N PHE A 63 -7.96 -6.64 -7.26
CA PHE A 63 -8.79 -7.51 -8.10
C PHE A 63 -8.62 -7.26 -9.60
N SER A 64 -7.88 -6.23 -10.01
CA SER A 64 -7.52 -6.03 -11.41
C SER A 64 -6.72 -7.25 -11.92
N HIS A 65 -6.97 -7.67 -13.16
CA HIS A 65 -6.36 -8.88 -13.74
C HIS A 65 -4.81 -8.85 -13.77
N TRP A 66 -4.21 -7.66 -13.63
CA TRP A 66 -2.77 -7.41 -13.58
C TRP A 66 -2.27 -7.01 -12.17
N GLY A 67 -3.16 -6.83 -11.19
CA GLY A 67 -2.84 -6.30 -9.86
C GLY A 67 -2.27 -7.32 -8.88
N LEU A 68 -2.57 -8.61 -9.08
CA LEU A 68 -1.99 -9.70 -8.28
C LEU A 68 -1.60 -10.86 -9.20
N GLU A 69 -0.37 -11.33 -9.06
CA GLU A 69 0.09 -12.53 -9.75
C GLU A 69 -0.16 -13.77 -8.88
N LYS A 70 -0.56 -14.88 -9.52
CA LYS A 70 -0.83 -16.14 -8.82
C LYS A 70 0.45 -16.66 -8.14
N PRO A 71 0.36 -17.26 -6.94
CA PRO A 71 1.52 -17.73 -6.18
C PRO A 71 2.48 -18.63 -6.99
N HIS A 72 1.94 -19.56 -7.79
CA HIS A 72 2.77 -20.45 -8.61
C HIS A 72 3.62 -19.72 -9.66
N ARG A 73 3.11 -18.64 -10.27
CA ARG A 73 3.88 -17.83 -11.22
C ARG A 73 4.96 -17.02 -10.52
N HIS A 74 4.67 -16.48 -9.34
CA HIS A 74 5.66 -15.78 -8.53
C HIS A 74 6.82 -16.71 -8.13
N LEU A 75 6.52 -17.91 -7.64
CA LEU A 75 7.53 -18.91 -7.26
C LEU A 75 8.40 -19.34 -8.45
N ASN A 76 7.83 -19.43 -9.66
CA ASN A 76 8.59 -19.78 -10.85
C ASN A 76 9.54 -18.66 -11.31
N ARG A 77 9.18 -17.38 -11.09
CA ARG A 77 10.05 -16.24 -11.40
C ARG A 77 11.21 -16.10 -10.42
N SER A 78 11.02 -16.42 -9.14
CA SER A 78 12.07 -16.31 -8.12
C SER A 78 13.11 -17.45 -8.17
N LYS A 79 12.86 -18.48 -8.98
CA LYS A 79 13.77 -19.62 -9.18
C LYS A 79 14.71 -19.46 -10.39
N LYS A 80 14.51 -18.41 -11.21
CA LYS A 80 15.47 -17.97 -12.22
C LYS A 80 16.39 -16.92 -11.63
#